data_AF-A0A410RLC9-F1
#
_entry.id   AF-A0A410RLC9-F1
#
_cell.length_a   1.000
_cell.length_b   1.000
_cell.length_c   1.000
_cell.angle_alpha   90.00
_cell.angle_beta   90.00
_cell.angle_gamma   90.00
#
_symmetry.space_group_name_H-M   'P 1'
#
loop_
_entity.id
_entity.type
_entity.pdbx_description
1 polymer ?
#
loop_
_entity_poly.entity_id
_entity_poly.type
_entity_poly.pdbx_seq_one_letter_code
_entity_poly.pdbx_strand_id
1 'polypeptide(L)'
;MAAEWGEAGLLALSEARGNPAKAQAMLAEASRESAGSAATRGVAGKRGGGSSLLARDASVSAAEAKLLQAELEASGPRLPKDVKVLKQLSPKLDAPPPGIEEGAGLWRDYVAYRGRRLKELLNGETAEGPLKWEGYQEMRTCYARGLAFEQTMASILEADAALPRAQRRWLKDFTQPRIETHVGVAKADLRFADVLVIEERPPAGQPPRVETFSFKSRDLSSLKERPLQAQLIADASEALRYYGETLAIRRPGLVQDAHVQRVRVVYEGGKFKPQDLDALDRAVRNAESDVTGVEVQFQ
;
A
#
# COMPACT_ATOMS: atom_id res chain seq x y z
N MET A 1 -8.35 20.31 -30.90
CA MET A 1 -8.88 19.60 -29.71
C MET A 1 -8.08 19.88 -28.43
N ALA A 2 -6.77 20.16 -28.45
CA ALA A 2 -6.01 20.53 -27.24
C ALA A 2 -6.08 22.03 -26.86
N ALA A 3 -6.66 22.90 -27.70
CA ALA A 3 -6.65 24.35 -27.50
C ALA A 3 -7.91 24.92 -26.81
N GLU A 4 -8.92 24.11 -26.50
CA GLU A 4 -10.18 24.61 -25.95
C GLU A 4 -10.36 24.39 -24.43
N TRP A 5 -9.56 23.54 -23.76
CA TRP A 5 -9.85 23.10 -22.37
C TRP A 5 -8.85 23.60 -21.30
N GLY A 6 -7.93 24.50 -21.66
CA GLY A 6 -6.96 25.10 -20.73
C GLY A 6 -6.07 24.08 -19.99
N GLU A 7 -5.34 24.56 -18.97
CA GLU A 7 -4.43 23.73 -18.16
C GLU A 7 -5.15 22.59 -17.43
N ALA A 8 -6.39 22.82 -16.98
CA ALA A 8 -7.23 21.81 -16.32
C ALA A 8 -7.56 20.65 -17.26
N GLY A 9 -7.76 20.90 -18.56
CA GLY A 9 -8.00 19.86 -19.55
C GLY A 9 -6.77 19.03 -19.88
N LEU A 10 -5.57 19.61 -19.82
CA LEU A 10 -4.33 18.89 -20.00
C LEU A 10 -4.01 18.00 -18.79
N LEU A 11 -4.29 18.48 -17.58
CA LEU A 11 -4.16 17.68 -16.36
C LEU A 11 -5.16 16.51 -16.38
N ALA A 12 -6.44 16.77 -16.70
CA ALA A 12 -7.47 15.74 -16.79
C ALA A 12 -7.18 14.70 -17.90
N LEU A 13 -6.58 15.11 -19.03
CA LEU A 13 -6.10 14.20 -20.07
C LEU A 13 -4.89 13.38 -19.61
N SER A 14 -3.96 13.97 -18.85
CA SER A 14 -2.81 13.22 -18.31
C SER A 14 -3.27 12.15 -17.32
N GLU A 15 -4.20 12.49 -16.42
CA GLU A 15 -4.79 11.57 -15.44
C GLU A 15 -5.68 10.52 -16.10
N ALA A 16 -6.34 10.88 -17.21
CA ALA A 16 -7.11 9.96 -18.04
C ALA A 16 -6.25 9.16 -19.04
N ARG A 17 -4.91 9.29 -18.99
CA ARG A 17 -3.95 8.64 -19.93
C ARG A 17 -4.30 8.86 -21.41
N GLY A 18 -4.69 10.08 -21.76
CA GLY A 18 -4.99 10.49 -23.13
C GLY A 18 -6.40 10.15 -23.61
N ASN A 19 -7.31 9.68 -22.75
CA ASN A 19 -8.71 9.43 -23.13
C ASN A 19 -9.57 10.70 -22.96
N PRO A 20 -10.03 11.33 -24.07
CA PRO A 20 -10.71 12.62 -24.02
C PRO A 20 -12.10 12.54 -23.39
N ALA A 21 -12.85 11.46 -23.58
CA ALA A 21 -14.19 11.31 -22.99
C ALA A 21 -14.13 11.19 -21.46
N LYS A 22 -13.08 10.55 -20.94
CA LYS A 22 -12.82 10.40 -19.50
C LYS A 22 -12.35 11.72 -18.89
N ALA A 23 -11.47 12.46 -19.58
CA ALA A 23 -11.05 13.79 -19.16
C ALA A 23 -12.23 14.78 -19.12
N GLN A 24 -13.14 14.70 -20.09
CA GLN A 24 -14.34 15.56 -20.16
C GLN A 24 -15.33 15.25 -19.02
N ALA A 25 -15.47 13.98 -18.64
CA ALA A 25 -16.29 13.58 -17.50
C ALA A 25 -15.71 14.09 -16.17
N MET A 26 -14.39 14.00 -15.98
CA MET A 26 -13.71 14.52 -14.79
C MET A 26 -13.85 16.05 -14.67
N LEU A 27 -13.72 16.78 -15.78
CA LEU A 27 -13.94 18.23 -15.80
C LEU A 27 -15.41 18.58 -15.51
N ALA A 28 -16.37 17.81 -16.02
CA ALA A 28 -17.79 18.03 -15.77
C ALA A 28 -18.16 17.75 -14.30
N GLU A 29 -17.49 16.82 -13.65
CA GLU A 29 -17.69 16.47 -12.24
C GLU A 29 -17.08 17.53 -11.30
N ALA A 30 -15.86 18.01 -11.60
CA ALA A 30 -15.26 19.15 -10.90
C ALA A 30 -16.10 20.44 -11.04
N SER A 31 -16.70 20.66 -12.23
CA SER A 31 -17.63 21.76 -12.47
C SER A 31 -18.94 21.59 -11.69
N ARG A 32 -19.42 20.35 -11.51
CA ARG A 32 -20.62 20.02 -10.72
C ARG A 32 -20.38 20.12 -9.21
N GLU A 33 -19.19 19.80 -8.70
CA GLU A 33 -18.84 20.03 -7.29
C GLU A 33 -18.70 21.52 -6.98
N SER A 34 -18.15 22.31 -7.92
CA SER A 34 -18.12 23.77 -7.81
C SER A 34 -19.53 24.39 -7.85
N ALA A 35 -20.40 23.86 -8.73
CA ALA A 35 -21.81 24.27 -8.79
C ALA A 35 -22.66 23.71 -7.63
N GLY A 36 -22.25 22.61 -6.99
CA GLY A 36 -22.98 21.91 -5.91
C GLY A 36 -23.02 22.65 -4.58
N SER A 37 -22.25 23.73 -4.44
CA SER A 37 -22.39 24.71 -3.35
C SER A 37 -23.58 25.67 -3.56
N ALA A 38 -24.24 25.63 -4.72
CA ALA A 38 -25.42 26.43 -5.02
C ALA A 38 -26.57 25.59 -5.59
N ALA A 39 -27.70 25.63 -4.89
CA ALA A 39 -29.06 25.28 -5.33
C ALA A 39 -29.56 23.83 -5.09
N THR A 40 -30.44 23.75 -4.09
CA THR A 40 -31.53 22.78 -3.97
C THR A 40 -32.63 23.03 -5.02
N ARG A 41 -33.20 21.93 -5.57
CA ARG A 41 -34.57 21.69 -6.12
C ARG A 41 -34.59 21.04 -7.51
N GLY A 42 -35.35 19.94 -7.65
CA GLY A 42 -36.22 19.71 -8.81
C GLY A 42 -35.97 18.50 -9.73
N VAL A 43 -36.76 17.44 -9.54
CA VAL A 43 -37.46 16.56 -10.52
C VAL A 43 -36.70 15.80 -11.65
N ALA A 44 -36.79 14.46 -11.53
CA ALA A 44 -37.00 13.36 -12.50
C ALA A 44 -36.48 13.41 -13.96
N GLY A 45 -35.77 12.35 -14.37
CA GLY A 45 -35.51 11.96 -15.77
C GLY A 45 -34.69 10.67 -15.90
N LYS A 46 -34.95 9.84 -16.90
CA LYS A 46 -34.74 8.36 -16.90
C LYS A 46 -33.62 7.88 -17.85
N ARG A 47 -32.84 6.91 -17.37
CA ARG A 47 -32.08 5.80 -18.05
C ARG A 47 -30.94 6.08 -19.04
N GLY A 48 -29.86 5.30 -18.85
CA GLY A 48 -28.86 4.88 -19.84
C GLY A 48 -27.48 4.83 -19.18
N GLY A 49 -27.06 3.73 -18.52
CA GLY A 49 -26.64 2.49 -19.19
C GLY A 49 -25.15 2.58 -19.56
N GLY A 50 -24.26 2.40 -18.57
CA GLY A 50 -22.81 2.46 -18.79
C GLY A 50 -21.92 2.66 -17.56
N SER A 51 -22.49 2.70 -16.35
CA SER A 51 -21.77 2.94 -15.09
C SER A 51 -21.71 1.68 -14.23
N SER A 52 -20.76 0.78 -14.49
CA SER A 52 -20.59 -0.41 -13.64
C SER A 52 -19.14 -0.84 -13.39
N LEU A 53 -18.12 -0.22 -14.00
CA LEU A 53 -16.75 -0.70 -13.82
C LEU A 53 -15.71 0.37 -13.45
N LEU A 54 -16.07 1.66 -13.44
CA LEU A 54 -15.13 2.73 -13.04
C LEU A 54 -15.68 3.67 -11.96
N ALA A 55 -16.86 3.36 -11.43
CA ALA A 55 -17.38 3.87 -10.16
C ALA A 55 -17.14 2.88 -9.00
N ARG A 56 -16.19 1.94 -9.15
CA ARG A 56 -15.61 1.25 -7.98
C ARG A 56 -14.53 2.15 -7.40
N ASP A 57 -15.07 3.10 -6.63
CA ASP A 57 -14.51 3.57 -5.38
C ASP A 57 -13.23 4.42 -5.44
N ALA A 58 -13.45 5.71 -5.25
CA ALA A 58 -12.61 6.56 -4.39
C ALA A 58 -12.62 6.08 -2.90
N SER A 59 -12.78 4.78 -2.64
CA SER A 59 -12.97 4.17 -1.31
C SER A 59 -12.31 2.79 -1.15
N VAL A 60 -11.37 2.39 -2.02
CA VAL A 60 -10.55 1.20 -1.71
C VAL A 60 -9.80 1.47 -0.41
N SER A 61 -10.16 0.72 0.63
CA SER A 61 -9.54 0.89 1.93
C SER A 61 -8.06 0.52 1.86
N ALA A 62 -7.23 1.14 2.71
CA ALA A 62 -5.82 0.78 2.80
C ALA A 62 -5.62 -0.73 3.06
N ALA A 63 -6.53 -1.35 3.80
CA ALA A 63 -6.53 -2.79 4.05
C ALA A 63 -6.69 -3.61 2.76
N GLU A 64 -7.63 -3.25 1.90
CA GLU A 64 -7.85 -3.93 0.62
C GLU A 64 -6.68 -3.74 -0.34
N ALA A 65 -6.13 -2.53 -0.44
CA ALA A 65 -4.97 -2.25 -1.28
C ALA A 65 -3.73 -3.01 -0.81
N LYS A 66 -3.47 -3.03 0.50
CA LYS A 66 -2.36 -3.81 1.07
C LYS A 66 -2.54 -5.33 0.89
N LEU A 67 -3.77 -5.83 0.97
CA LEU A 67 -4.04 -7.25 0.72
C LEU A 67 -3.80 -7.62 -0.75
N LEU A 68 -4.16 -6.74 -1.68
CA LEU A 68 -3.85 -6.93 -3.11
C LEU A 68 -2.34 -6.90 -3.35
N GLN A 69 -1.63 -5.98 -2.70
CA GLN A 69 -0.16 -5.93 -2.78
C GLN A 69 0.48 -7.20 -2.24
N ALA A 70 0.04 -7.70 -1.08
CA ALA A 70 0.51 -8.96 -0.53
C ALA A 70 0.26 -10.14 -1.48
N GLU A 71 -0.84 -10.13 -2.25
CA GLU A 71 -1.10 -11.14 -3.27
C GLU A 71 -0.12 -11.04 -4.45
N LEU A 72 0.21 -9.83 -4.91
CA LEU A 72 1.16 -9.63 -6.01
C LEU A 72 2.58 -10.08 -5.63
N GLU A 73 2.96 -9.87 -4.37
CA GLU A 73 4.27 -10.26 -3.84
C GLU A 73 4.34 -11.73 -3.41
N ALA A 74 3.20 -12.40 -3.30
CA ALA A 74 3.14 -13.80 -2.91
C ALA A 74 3.83 -14.69 -3.95
N SER A 75 4.85 -15.41 -3.50
CA SER A 75 5.55 -16.45 -4.28
C SER A 75 4.88 -17.83 -4.20
N GLY A 76 3.72 -17.91 -3.54
CA GLY A 76 2.98 -19.15 -3.36
C GLY A 76 2.49 -19.77 -4.67
N PRO A 77 2.18 -21.08 -4.69
CA PRO A 77 1.77 -21.76 -5.90
C PRO A 77 0.47 -21.18 -6.46
N ARG A 78 0.43 -20.94 -7.78
CA ARG A 78 -0.74 -20.40 -8.50
C ARG A 78 -1.40 -21.46 -9.38
N LEU A 79 -2.68 -21.23 -9.67
CA LEU A 79 -3.42 -21.96 -10.69
C LEU A 79 -3.17 -21.36 -12.08
N PRO A 80 -3.41 -22.11 -13.16
CA PRO A 80 -3.40 -21.56 -14.51
C PRO A 80 -4.43 -20.43 -14.65
N LYS A 81 -4.13 -19.44 -15.49
CA LYS A 81 -5.07 -18.35 -15.82
C LYS A 81 -6.21 -18.74 -16.76
N ASP A 82 -6.25 -19.99 -17.23
CA ASP A 82 -7.28 -20.48 -18.14
C ASP A 82 -8.66 -20.47 -17.43
N VAL A 83 -9.55 -19.62 -17.90
CA VAL A 83 -10.90 -19.43 -17.37
C VAL A 83 -11.71 -20.73 -17.38
N LYS A 84 -11.57 -21.59 -18.40
CA LYS A 84 -12.31 -22.86 -18.47
C LYS A 84 -11.86 -23.80 -17.35
N VAL A 85 -10.54 -23.91 -17.16
CA VAL A 85 -9.94 -24.70 -16.08
C VAL A 85 -10.35 -24.14 -14.72
N LEU A 86 -10.30 -22.82 -14.53
CA LEU A 86 -10.67 -22.18 -13.27
C LEU A 86 -12.15 -22.38 -12.91
N LYS A 87 -13.05 -22.38 -13.89
CA LYS A 87 -14.48 -22.70 -13.68
C LYS A 87 -14.66 -24.13 -13.21
N GLN A 88 -13.95 -25.09 -13.81
CA GLN A 88 -13.98 -26.50 -13.39
C GLN A 88 -13.43 -26.68 -11.97
N LEU A 89 -12.38 -25.95 -11.62
CA LEU A 89 -11.73 -25.99 -10.30
C LEU A 89 -12.34 -25.00 -9.29
N SER A 90 -13.58 -24.54 -9.49
CA SER A 90 -14.20 -23.57 -8.60
C SER A 90 -14.33 -24.16 -7.18
N PRO A 91 -13.73 -23.54 -6.15
CA PRO A 91 -13.90 -24.03 -4.79
C PRO A 91 -15.34 -23.82 -4.34
N LYS A 92 -15.86 -24.74 -3.53
CA LYS A 92 -17.21 -24.63 -2.96
C LYS A 92 -17.14 -24.43 -1.46
N LEU A 93 -18.08 -23.66 -0.92
CA LEU A 93 -18.09 -23.29 0.50
C LEU A 93 -18.23 -24.52 1.41
N ASP A 94 -19.05 -25.49 0.97
CA ASP A 94 -19.40 -26.76 1.61
C ASP A 94 -18.41 -27.90 1.31
N ALA A 95 -17.33 -27.62 0.56
CA ALA A 95 -16.29 -28.60 0.25
C ALA A 95 -14.89 -28.04 0.54
N PRO A 96 -14.57 -27.74 1.81
CA PRO A 96 -13.23 -27.29 2.19
C PRO A 96 -12.19 -28.40 2.02
N PRO A 97 -10.89 -28.06 1.87
CA PRO A 97 -9.80 -29.02 1.87
C PRO A 97 -9.75 -29.84 3.17
N PRO A 98 -9.19 -31.06 3.15
CA PRO A 98 -9.01 -31.86 4.37
C PRO A 98 -8.31 -31.08 5.48
N GLY A 99 -8.85 -31.14 6.69
CA GLY A 99 -8.31 -30.44 7.87
C GLY A 99 -8.79 -28.99 8.03
N ILE A 100 -9.66 -28.49 7.15
CA ILE A 100 -10.31 -27.19 7.29
C ILE A 100 -11.77 -27.40 7.68
N GLU A 101 -12.19 -26.79 8.78
CA GLU A 101 -13.58 -26.84 9.24
C GLU A 101 -14.53 -26.18 8.24
N GLU A 102 -15.71 -26.80 8.05
CA GLU A 102 -16.78 -26.20 7.27
C GLU A 102 -17.23 -24.87 7.89
N GLY A 103 -17.29 -23.80 7.10
CA GLY A 103 -17.60 -22.46 7.60
C GLY A 103 -16.41 -21.67 8.17
N ALA A 104 -15.18 -22.22 8.15
CA ALA A 104 -13.97 -21.48 8.51
C ALA A 104 -13.87 -20.16 7.72
N GLY A 105 -13.67 -19.03 8.42
CA GLY A 105 -13.67 -17.69 7.81
C GLY A 105 -12.68 -17.57 6.65
N LEU A 106 -11.47 -18.11 6.82
CA LEU A 106 -10.42 -18.07 5.79
C LEU A 106 -10.79 -18.85 4.52
N TRP A 107 -11.54 -19.95 4.64
CA TRP A 107 -12.03 -20.70 3.48
C TRP A 107 -13.08 -19.90 2.72
N ARG A 108 -14.00 -19.23 3.42
CA ARG A 108 -14.98 -18.33 2.81
C ARG A 108 -14.29 -17.20 2.06
N ASP A 109 -13.28 -16.58 2.67
CA ASP A 109 -12.46 -15.55 2.03
C ASP A 109 -11.77 -16.08 0.76
N TYR A 110 -11.25 -17.31 0.78
CA TYR A 110 -10.64 -17.93 -0.39
C TYR A 110 -11.63 -18.20 -1.53
N VAL A 111 -12.82 -18.70 -1.22
CA VAL A 111 -13.89 -18.89 -2.22
C VAL A 111 -14.27 -17.56 -2.84
N ALA A 112 -14.44 -16.50 -2.03
CA ALA A 112 -14.72 -15.15 -2.51
C ALA A 112 -13.57 -14.60 -3.37
N TYR A 113 -12.32 -14.76 -2.93
CA TYR A 113 -11.11 -14.41 -3.66
C TYR A 113 -11.06 -15.08 -5.04
N ARG A 114 -11.29 -16.40 -5.11
CA ARG A 114 -11.32 -17.17 -6.37
C ARG A 114 -12.42 -16.68 -7.30
N GLY A 115 -13.59 -16.33 -6.75
CA GLY A 115 -14.68 -15.72 -7.51
C GLY A 115 -14.32 -14.34 -8.08
N ARG A 116 -13.65 -13.47 -7.31
CA ARG A 116 -13.17 -12.16 -7.79
C ARG A 116 -12.13 -12.31 -8.89
N ARG A 117 -11.10 -13.13 -8.70
CA ARG A 117 -10.04 -13.35 -9.69
C ARG A 117 -10.54 -13.92 -11.00
N LEU A 118 -11.54 -14.81 -10.95
CA LEU A 118 -12.18 -15.31 -12.16
C LEU A 118 -12.87 -14.20 -12.96
N LYS A 119 -13.53 -13.24 -12.28
CA LYS A 119 -14.15 -12.08 -12.95
C LYS A 119 -13.09 -11.16 -13.57
N GLU A 120 -12.01 -10.88 -12.83
CA GLU A 120 -10.89 -10.07 -13.33
C GLU A 120 -10.26 -10.71 -14.59
N LEU A 121 -10.04 -12.03 -14.58
CA LEU A 121 -9.51 -12.76 -15.73
C LEU A 121 -10.47 -12.75 -16.93
N LEU A 122 -11.78 -12.87 -16.68
CA LEU A 122 -12.80 -12.75 -17.73
C LEU A 122 -12.81 -11.36 -18.37
N ASN A 123 -12.53 -10.33 -17.58
CA ASN A 123 -12.45 -8.94 -18.04
C ASN A 123 -11.08 -8.57 -18.64
N GLY A 124 -10.09 -9.47 -18.59
CA GLY A 124 -8.73 -9.19 -19.05
C GLY A 124 -7.94 -8.23 -18.13
N GLU A 125 -8.36 -8.08 -16.87
CA GLU A 125 -7.80 -7.12 -15.91
C GLU A 125 -6.52 -7.62 -15.22
N THR A 126 -6.18 -8.91 -15.35
CA THR A 126 -5.02 -9.50 -14.67
C THR A 126 -4.24 -10.49 -15.53
N ALA A 127 -2.92 -10.48 -15.39
CA ALA A 127 -1.99 -11.31 -16.16
C ALA A 127 -1.69 -12.67 -15.52
N GLU A 128 -1.90 -12.79 -14.20
CA GLU A 128 -1.57 -13.97 -13.41
C GLU A 128 -2.81 -14.76 -12.97
N GLY A 129 -2.64 -16.07 -12.78
CA GLY A 129 -3.69 -16.89 -12.18
C GLY A 129 -3.81 -16.70 -10.67
N PRO A 130 -4.93 -17.11 -10.07
CA PRO A 130 -5.13 -17.00 -8.63
C PRO A 130 -4.20 -17.95 -7.87
N LEU A 131 -3.88 -17.62 -6.62
CA LEU A 131 -3.19 -18.50 -5.68
C LEU A 131 -4.01 -19.79 -5.44
N LYS A 132 -3.30 -20.91 -5.31
CA LYS A 132 -3.84 -22.14 -4.72
C LYS A 132 -4.16 -21.90 -3.24
N TRP A 133 -4.93 -22.80 -2.64
CA TRP A 133 -5.34 -22.67 -1.24
C TRP A 133 -4.14 -22.51 -0.30
N GLU A 134 -3.10 -23.32 -0.50
CA GLU A 134 -1.90 -23.32 0.35
C GLU A 134 -1.16 -21.98 0.26
N GLY A 135 -0.95 -21.48 -0.97
CA GLY A 135 -0.33 -20.18 -1.19
C GLY A 135 -1.16 -19.00 -0.68
N TYR A 136 -2.50 -19.10 -0.77
CA TYR A 136 -3.39 -18.10 -0.21
C TYR A 136 -3.36 -18.09 1.33
N GLN A 137 -3.39 -19.26 1.96
CA GLN A 137 -3.30 -19.40 3.41
C GLN A 137 -1.96 -18.85 3.94
N GLU A 138 -0.85 -19.18 3.28
CA GLU A 138 0.47 -18.65 3.61
C GLU A 138 0.50 -17.12 3.48
N MET A 139 0.04 -16.58 2.35
CA MET A 139 -0.05 -15.13 2.13
C MET A 139 -0.89 -14.45 3.23
N ARG A 140 -2.05 -15.01 3.59
CA ARG A 140 -2.92 -14.44 4.64
C ARG A 140 -2.27 -14.50 6.02
N THR A 141 -1.50 -15.55 6.30
CA THR A 141 -0.73 -15.68 7.55
C THR A 141 0.36 -14.62 7.63
N CYS A 142 1.15 -14.46 6.57
CA CYS A 142 2.18 -13.43 6.48
C CYS A 142 1.58 -12.02 6.56
N TYR A 143 0.46 -11.77 5.88
CA TYR A 143 -0.26 -10.50 5.93
C TYR A 143 -0.76 -10.16 7.34
N ALA A 144 -1.37 -11.13 8.04
CA ALA A 144 -1.84 -10.93 9.41
C ALA A 144 -0.69 -10.66 10.38
N ARG A 145 0.44 -11.37 10.23
CA ARG A 145 1.66 -11.12 11.03
C ARG A 145 2.21 -9.71 10.75
N GLY A 146 2.29 -9.32 9.48
CA GLY A 146 2.71 -7.98 9.07
C GLY A 146 1.85 -6.89 9.70
N LEU A 147 0.52 -7.03 9.64
CA LEU A 147 -0.40 -6.05 10.22
C LEU A 147 -0.25 -5.95 11.75
N ALA A 148 -0.06 -7.08 12.45
CA ALA A 148 0.18 -7.08 13.89
C ALA A 148 1.51 -6.39 14.25
N PHE A 149 2.56 -6.61 13.44
CA PHE A 149 3.84 -5.93 13.60
C PHE A 149 3.73 -4.42 13.35
N GLU A 150 3.03 -4.00 12.27
CA GLU A 150 2.75 -2.60 11.98
C GLU A 150 2.02 -1.91 13.15
N GLN A 151 0.98 -2.53 13.70
CA GLN A 151 0.22 -2.00 14.85
C GLN A 151 1.09 -1.87 16.10
N THR A 152 1.95 -2.86 16.35
CA THR A 152 2.91 -2.83 17.47
C THR A 152 3.90 -1.68 17.30
N MET A 153 4.46 -1.52 16.11
CA MET A 153 5.41 -0.45 15.83
C MET A 153 4.76 0.94 15.87
N ALA A 154 3.54 1.11 15.35
CA ALA A 154 2.80 2.35 15.47
C ALA A 154 2.59 2.72 16.95
N SER A 155 2.20 1.77 17.79
CA SER A 155 2.05 1.97 19.24
C SER A 155 3.38 2.37 19.91
N ILE A 156 4.50 1.77 19.49
CA ILE A 156 5.85 2.15 19.99
C ILE A 156 6.18 3.59 19.59
N LEU A 157 5.89 4.00 18.35
CA LEU A 157 6.14 5.36 17.88
C LEU A 157 5.26 6.39 18.60
N GLU A 158 3.99 6.06 18.86
CA GLU A 158 3.09 6.92 19.64
C GLU A 158 3.55 7.08 21.09
N ALA A 159 3.97 5.98 21.72
CA ALA A 159 4.55 6.04 23.06
C ALA A 159 5.85 6.87 23.08
N ASP A 160 6.73 6.71 22.07
CA ASP A 160 7.94 7.50 21.91
C ASP A 160 7.62 9.00 21.72
N ALA A 161 6.63 9.34 20.91
CA ALA A 161 6.17 10.72 20.70
C ALA A 161 5.69 11.39 22.00
N ALA A 162 5.05 10.63 22.90
CA ALA A 162 4.56 11.12 24.18
C ALA A 162 5.68 11.44 25.20
N LEU A 163 6.89 10.90 25.01
CA LEU A 163 8.02 11.17 25.89
C LEU A 163 8.58 12.59 25.67
N PRO A 164 9.23 13.20 26.68
CA PRO A 164 10.05 14.39 26.49
C PRO A 164 11.09 14.16 25.40
N ARG A 165 11.32 15.18 24.55
CA ARG A 165 12.19 15.06 23.36
C ARG A 165 13.56 14.41 23.63
N ALA A 166 14.18 14.72 24.77
CA ALA A 166 15.48 14.16 25.16
C ALA A 166 15.48 12.66 25.50
N GLN A 167 14.30 12.08 25.77
CA GLN A 167 14.11 10.67 26.11
C GLN A 167 13.62 9.84 24.92
N ARG A 168 13.23 10.50 23.82
CA ARG A 168 12.77 9.83 22.59
C ARG A 168 13.91 9.07 21.94
N ARG A 169 13.65 7.83 21.54
CA ARG A 169 14.58 7.00 20.76
C ARG A 169 14.37 7.22 19.27
N TRP A 170 13.12 7.23 18.83
CA TRP A 170 12.77 7.21 17.41
C TRP A 170 12.54 8.62 16.85
N LEU A 171 11.82 9.44 17.60
CA LEU A 171 11.30 10.73 17.14
C LEU A 171 12.00 11.93 17.81
N LYS A 172 13.26 11.75 18.23
CA LYS A 172 14.09 12.79 18.87
C LYS A 172 14.31 14.04 17.99
N ASP A 173 14.28 13.85 16.67
CA ASP A 173 14.49 14.92 15.68
C ASP A 173 13.22 15.77 15.48
N PHE A 174 12.07 15.30 15.97
CA PHE A 174 10.79 16.03 15.92
C PHE A 174 10.54 16.81 17.20
N THR A 175 9.98 18.00 17.05
CA THR A 175 9.47 18.81 18.15
C THR A 175 8.08 18.30 18.55
N GLN A 176 7.15 18.30 17.60
CA GLN A 176 5.77 17.85 17.77
C GLN A 176 5.40 16.88 16.61
N PRO A 177 5.79 15.59 16.73
CA PRO A 177 5.49 14.60 15.70
C PRO A 177 4.00 14.26 15.66
N ARG A 178 3.41 14.30 14.45
CA ARG A 178 2.12 13.72 14.11
C ARG A 178 2.33 12.43 13.35
N ILE A 179 1.85 11.34 13.92
CA ILE A 179 1.98 9.98 13.37
C ILE A 179 0.70 9.68 12.60
N GLU A 180 0.87 9.25 11.35
CA GLU A 180 -0.24 8.90 10.46
C GLU A 180 0.01 7.52 9.88
N THR A 181 -0.90 6.58 10.13
CA THR A 181 -0.82 5.19 9.64
C THR A 181 -1.58 5.03 8.33
N HIS A 182 -1.13 4.10 7.49
CA HIS A 182 -1.84 3.69 6.28
C HIS A 182 -2.21 4.87 5.38
N VAL A 183 -1.25 5.75 5.14
CA VAL A 183 -1.47 7.00 4.41
C VAL A 183 -1.31 6.76 2.91
N GLY A 184 -2.34 7.11 2.15
CA GLY A 184 -2.27 7.14 0.69
C GLY A 184 -1.25 8.17 0.22
N VAL A 185 -0.24 7.72 -0.53
CA VAL A 185 0.82 8.53 -1.14
C VAL A 185 0.93 8.23 -2.62
N ALA A 186 1.19 9.26 -3.43
CA ALA A 186 1.39 9.15 -4.86
C ALA A 186 2.79 9.62 -5.24
N LYS A 187 3.57 8.73 -5.87
CA LYS A 187 4.90 9.04 -6.44
C LYS A 187 5.07 8.36 -7.80
N ALA A 188 5.43 7.08 -7.79
CA ALA A 188 5.47 6.25 -9.01
C ALA A 188 4.09 5.66 -9.35
N ASP A 189 3.34 5.31 -8.31
CA ASP A 189 1.95 4.86 -8.30
C ASP A 189 1.30 5.33 -6.99
N LEU A 190 0.00 5.04 -6.81
CA LEU A 190 -0.69 5.26 -5.55
C LEU A 190 -0.44 4.05 -4.64
N ARG A 191 0.18 4.28 -3.47
CA ARG A 191 0.43 3.27 -2.44
C ARG A 191 0.04 3.77 -1.06
N PHE A 192 0.06 2.87 -0.08
CA PHE A 192 -0.20 3.20 1.31
C PHE A 192 1.10 3.04 2.11
N ALA A 193 1.65 4.16 2.58
CA ALA A 193 2.76 4.14 3.52
C ALA A 193 2.30 3.54 4.86
N ASP A 194 3.13 2.72 5.49
CA ASP A 194 2.79 2.08 6.77
C ASP A 194 2.61 3.14 7.85
N VAL A 195 3.63 3.98 8.04
CA VAL A 195 3.60 5.16 8.88
C VAL A 195 4.32 6.33 8.22
N LEU A 196 3.68 7.50 8.19
CA LEU A 196 4.30 8.79 7.98
C LEU A 196 4.34 9.56 9.31
N VAL A 197 5.48 10.16 9.61
CA VAL A 197 5.63 11.09 10.74
C VAL A 197 5.90 12.48 10.22
N ILE A 198 5.05 13.43 10.59
CA ILE A 198 5.06 14.80 10.10
C ILE A 198 5.23 15.75 11.28
N GLU A 199 6.13 16.73 11.16
CA GLU A 199 6.25 17.81 12.14
C GLU A 199 5.01 18.72 12.07
N GLU A 200 4.21 18.79 13.13
CA GLU A 200 3.02 19.65 13.16
C GLU A 200 3.35 21.13 13.21
N ARG A 201 4.49 21.48 13.83
CA ARG A 201 4.91 22.87 14.03
C ARG A 201 6.32 23.08 13.49
N PRO A 202 6.48 23.14 12.15
CA PRO A 202 7.77 23.48 11.58
C PRO A 202 8.21 24.89 11.98
N PRO A 203 9.54 25.14 12.05
CA PRO A 203 10.06 26.50 12.15
C PRO A 203 9.50 27.40 11.04
N ALA A 204 9.26 28.67 11.36
CA ALA A 204 8.71 29.62 10.40
C ALA A 204 9.53 29.67 9.10
N GLY A 205 8.83 29.53 7.96
CA GLY A 205 9.45 29.55 6.64
C GLY A 205 10.10 28.24 6.17
N GLN A 206 10.03 27.16 6.96
CA GLN A 206 10.52 25.84 6.56
C GLN A 206 9.35 24.89 6.26
N PRO A 207 9.49 24.00 5.27
CA PRO A 207 8.53 22.92 5.08
C PRO A 207 8.54 21.97 6.30
N PRO A 208 7.42 21.30 6.60
CA PRO A 208 7.37 20.31 7.67
C PRO A 208 8.39 19.19 7.42
N ARG A 209 9.08 18.76 8.49
CA ARG A 209 9.84 17.51 8.45
C ARG A 209 8.88 16.37 8.24
N VAL A 210 9.20 15.50 7.28
CA VAL A 210 8.46 14.27 7.03
C VAL A 210 9.44 13.11 7.00
N GLU A 211 9.15 12.06 7.77
CA GLU A 211 9.88 10.79 7.75
C GLU A 211 8.88 9.64 7.52
N THR A 212 9.33 8.61 6.79
CA THR A 212 8.52 7.41 6.53
C THR A 212 9.12 6.21 7.26
N PHE A 213 8.27 5.42 7.90
CA PHE A 213 8.61 4.09 8.39
C PHE A 213 7.93 3.05 7.50
N SER A 214 8.72 2.14 6.95
CA SER A 214 8.23 0.94 6.28
C SER A 214 8.55 -0.28 7.13
N PHE A 215 7.53 -1.05 7.48
CA PHE A 215 7.63 -2.18 8.39
C PHE A 215 7.68 -3.49 7.59
N LYS A 216 8.64 -4.35 7.92
CA LYS A 216 8.87 -5.61 7.19
C LYS A 216 8.81 -6.80 8.15
N SER A 217 7.74 -7.58 8.04
CA SER A 217 7.56 -8.84 8.78
C SER A 217 7.95 -10.04 7.89
N ARG A 218 9.27 -10.23 7.72
CA ARG A 218 9.85 -11.33 6.93
C ARG A 218 10.62 -12.28 7.83
N ASP A 219 10.58 -13.57 7.51
CA ASP A 219 11.49 -14.52 8.15
C ASP A 219 12.86 -14.47 7.45
N LEU A 220 13.82 -13.85 8.12
CA LEU A 220 15.20 -13.72 7.65
C LEU A 220 16.16 -14.66 8.39
N SER A 221 15.63 -15.49 9.30
CA SER A 221 16.43 -16.29 10.24
C SER A 221 17.37 -17.28 9.57
N SER A 222 16.98 -17.80 8.39
CA SER A 222 17.75 -18.76 7.60
C SER A 222 18.63 -18.11 6.54
N LEU A 223 18.52 -16.80 6.29
CA LEU A 223 19.27 -16.15 5.23
C LEU A 223 20.74 -15.98 5.60
N LYS A 224 21.61 -16.32 4.64
CA LYS A 224 23.05 -16.06 4.71
C LYS A 224 23.36 -14.66 4.19
N GLU A 225 24.57 -14.19 4.43
CA GLU A 225 25.00 -12.80 4.16
C GLU A 225 24.58 -12.26 2.79
N ARG A 226 24.91 -12.95 1.68
CA ARG A 226 24.58 -12.46 0.32
C ARG A 226 23.06 -12.42 0.05
N PRO A 227 22.29 -13.50 0.28
CA PRO A 227 20.83 -13.44 0.18
C PRO A 227 20.20 -12.39 1.09
N LEU A 228 20.71 -12.24 2.32
CA LEU A 228 20.24 -11.23 3.27
C LEU A 228 20.49 -9.83 2.71
N GLN A 229 21.72 -9.52 2.29
CA GLN A 229 22.07 -8.23 1.69
C GLN A 229 21.17 -7.92 0.48
N ALA A 230 20.99 -8.88 -0.43
CA ALA A 230 20.12 -8.69 -1.60
C ALA A 230 18.67 -8.37 -1.20
N GLN A 231 18.15 -9.05 -0.17
CA GLN A 231 16.82 -8.79 0.36
C GLN A 231 16.72 -7.38 0.98
N LEU A 232 17.70 -6.99 1.82
CA LEU A 232 17.72 -5.67 2.46
C LEU A 232 17.80 -4.53 1.43
N ILE A 233 18.65 -4.69 0.40
CA ILE A 233 18.78 -3.72 -0.70
C ILE A 233 17.47 -3.60 -1.47
N ALA A 234 16.82 -4.73 -1.78
CA ALA A 234 15.56 -4.72 -2.53
C ALA A 234 14.45 -3.99 -1.74
N ASP A 235 14.29 -4.30 -0.47
CA ASP A 235 13.29 -3.65 0.40
C ASP A 235 13.63 -2.16 0.63
N ALA A 236 14.89 -1.80 0.81
CA ALA A 236 15.32 -0.40 0.94
C ALA A 236 15.07 0.40 -0.35
N SER A 237 15.44 -0.17 -1.50
CA SER A 237 15.22 0.45 -2.81
C SER A 237 13.73 0.65 -3.09
N GLU A 238 12.91 -0.34 -2.74
CA GLU A 238 11.45 -0.23 -2.84
C GLU A 238 10.92 0.90 -1.94
N ALA A 239 11.32 0.93 -0.67
CA ALA A 239 10.87 1.93 0.28
C ALA A 239 11.26 3.36 -0.17
N LEU A 240 12.49 3.56 -0.68
CA LEU A 240 12.92 4.84 -1.24
C LEU A 240 12.12 5.23 -2.49
N ARG A 241 11.92 4.27 -3.40
CA ARG A 241 11.20 4.48 -4.66
C ARG A 241 9.78 4.99 -4.44
N TYR A 242 9.07 4.46 -3.45
CA TYR A 242 7.66 4.77 -3.24
C TYR A 242 7.40 5.75 -2.09
N TYR A 243 8.29 5.82 -1.10
CA TYR A 243 8.02 6.52 0.17
C TYR A 243 9.10 7.52 0.59
N GLY A 244 10.16 7.70 -0.20
CA GLY A 244 11.20 8.70 0.06
C GLY A 244 11.14 9.88 -0.91
N GLU A 245 12.00 10.88 -0.66
CA GLU A 245 12.13 12.08 -1.48
C GLU A 245 10.77 12.82 -1.62
N THR A 246 10.47 13.39 -2.78
CA THR A 246 9.21 14.10 -3.01
C THR A 246 8.08 13.13 -3.37
N LEU A 247 6.98 13.21 -2.62
CA LEU A 247 5.73 12.49 -2.87
C LEU A 247 4.51 13.36 -2.56
N ALA A 248 3.35 13.01 -3.12
CA ALA A 248 2.09 13.68 -2.82
C ALA A 248 1.27 12.87 -1.81
N ILE A 249 0.96 13.46 -0.65
CA ILE A 249 0.06 12.89 0.35
C ILE A 249 -1.38 13.07 -0.13
N ARG A 250 -2.16 11.99 -0.16
CA ARG A 250 -3.54 11.97 -0.69
C ARG A 250 -4.60 11.75 0.38
N ARG A 251 -4.23 11.85 1.67
CA ARG A 251 -5.16 11.68 2.78
C ARG A 251 -6.05 12.92 2.96
N PRO A 252 -7.38 12.77 3.04
CA PRO A 252 -8.28 13.88 3.36
C PRO A 252 -7.85 14.62 4.63
N GLY A 253 -7.81 15.95 4.58
CA GLY A 253 -7.34 16.80 5.68
C GLY A 253 -5.81 16.93 5.82
N LEU A 254 -5.03 16.31 4.92
CA LEU A 254 -3.57 16.34 4.90
C LEU A 254 -2.99 16.35 3.47
N VAL A 255 -3.81 16.74 2.48
CA VAL A 255 -3.40 16.71 1.07
C VAL A 255 -2.32 17.77 0.84
N GLN A 256 -1.10 17.33 0.52
CA GLN A 256 0.05 18.21 0.26
C GLN A 256 1.17 17.45 -0.46
N ASP A 257 2.04 18.18 -1.13
CA ASP A 257 3.34 17.65 -1.53
C ASP A 257 4.30 17.67 -0.32
N ALA A 258 5.01 16.57 -0.12
CA ALA A 258 5.93 16.40 0.99
C ALA A 258 7.29 15.94 0.47
N HIS A 259 8.36 16.52 1.04
CA HIS A 259 9.70 16.00 0.87
C HIS A 259 10.07 15.15 2.08
N VAL A 260 10.05 13.83 1.89
CA VAL A 260 10.47 12.85 2.89
C VAL A 260 11.98 12.88 3.02
N GLN A 261 12.45 13.29 4.20
CA GLN A 261 13.86 13.52 4.50
C GLN A 261 14.59 12.22 4.86
N ARG A 262 13.86 11.22 5.36
CA ARG A 262 14.42 9.96 5.83
C ARG A 262 13.39 8.85 5.69
N VAL A 263 13.83 7.73 5.13
CA VAL A 263 13.07 6.48 5.06
C VAL A 263 13.70 5.48 6.01
N ARG A 264 12.92 4.88 6.90
CA ARG A 264 13.37 3.83 7.81
C ARG A 264 12.68 2.53 7.45
N VAL A 265 13.46 1.53 7.07
CA VAL A 265 12.96 0.16 6.90
C VAL A 265 13.23 -0.58 8.20
N VAL A 266 12.16 -0.94 8.91
CA VAL A 266 12.25 -1.60 10.21
C VAL A 266 11.72 -3.02 10.10
N TYR A 267 12.58 -3.99 10.39
CA TYR A 267 12.28 -5.41 10.36
C TYR A 267 11.79 -5.90 11.72
N GLU A 268 10.85 -6.85 11.68
CA GLU A 268 10.47 -7.63 12.86
C GLU A 268 11.67 -8.46 13.33
N GLY A 269 12.02 -8.37 14.60
CA GLY A 269 13.13 -9.12 15.17
C GLY A 269 12.72 -10.45 15.80
N GLY A 270 13.32 -10.74 16.95
CA GLY A 270 13.14 -12.02 17.65
C GLY A 270 13.56 -13.22 16.79
N LYS A 271 12.69 -14.24 16.69
CA LYS A 271 12.98 -15.49 15.97
C LYS A 271 13.12 -15.33 14.45
N PHE A 272 12.72 -14.19 13.88
CA PHE A 272 12.78 -13.91 12.45
C PHE A 272 14.08 -13.20 12.03
N LYS A 273 14.86 -12.74 13.02
CA LYS A 273 16.15 -12.09 12.79
C LYS A 273 17.20 -13.13 12.36
N PRO A 274 18.15 -12.79 11.46
CA PRO A 274 19.29 -13.66 11.15
C PRO A 274 20.07 -14.04 12.41
N GLN A 275 20.52 -15.30 12.48
CA GLN A 275 21.28 -15.80 13.62
C GLN A 275 22.74 -15.33 13.63
N ASP A 276 23.31 -15.10 12.44
CA ASP A 276 24.66 -14.57 12.28
C ASP A 276 24.61 -13.04 12.34
N LEU A 277 24.91 -12.49 13.52
CA LEU A 277 24.85 -11.06 13.78
C LEU A 277 25.93 -10.27 13.03
N ASP A 278 27.12 -10.87 12.83
CA ASP A 278 28.19 -10.21 12.09
C ASP A 278 27.83 -10.10 10.60
N ALA A 279 27.25 -11.16 10.03
CA ALA A 279 26.72 -11.14 8.67
C ALA A 279 25.56 -10.14 8.53
N LEU A 280 24.69 -10.05 9.54
CA LEU A 280 23.62 -9.05 9.57
C LEU A 280 24.16 -7.63 9.56
N ASP A 281 25.10 -7.30 10.44
CA ASP A 281 25.66 -5.96 10.54
C ASP A 281 26.38 -5.55 9.25
N ARG A 282 27.07 -6.49 8.58
CA ARG A 282 27.64 -6.24 7.25
C ARG A 282 26.56 -6.02 6.20
N ALA A 283 25.52 -6.85 6.17
CA ALA A 283 24.42 -6.73 5.21
C ALA A 283 23.66 -5.40 5.36
N VAL A 284 23.42 -4.95 6.60
CA VAL A 284 22.80 -3.65 6.92
C VAL A 284 23.66 -2.50 6.40
N ARG A 285 24.96 -2.46 6.78
CA ARG A 285 25.87 -1.41 6.32
C ARG A 285 25.97 -1.33 4.80
N ASN A 286 26.04 -2.49 4.15
CA ASN A 286 26.10 -2.54 2.69
C ASN A 286 24.78 -2.04 2.07
N ALA A 287 23.62 -2.43 2.60
CA ALA A 287 22.34 -1.98 2.10
C ALA A 287 22.15 -0.45 2.26
N GLU A 288 22.53 0.13 3.39
CA GLU A 288 22.47 1.58 3.63
C GLU A 288 23.47 2.36 2.76
N SER A 289 24.63 1.77 2.46
CA SER A 289 25.61 2.35 1.53
C SER A 289 25.11 2.31 0.08
N ASP A 290 24.49 1.21 -0.34
CA ASP A 290 24.01 1.03 -1.71
C ASP A 290 22.72 1.83 -1.98
N VAL A 291 21.87 2.01 -0.95
CA VAL A 291 20.61 2.74 -1.03
C VAL A 291 20.66 3.97 -0.12
N THR A 292 21.34 5.02 -0.62
CA THR A 292 21.47 6.29 0.09
C THR A 292 20.10 6.88 0.43
N GLY A 293 19.92 7.33 1.68
CA GLY A 293 18.67 7.95 2.16
C GLY A 293 17.72 6.99 2.87
N VAL A 294 18.11 5.72 3.03
CA VAL A 294 17.39 4.71 3.80
C VAL A 294 18.20 4.26 5.01
N GLU A 295 17.54 4.15 6.16
CA GLU A 295 18.08 3.50 7.36
C GLU A 295 17.42 2.13 7.55
N VAL A 296 18.21 1.10 7.86
CA VAL A 296 17.73 -0.26 8.07
C VAL A 296 17.88 -0.65 9.53
N GLN A 297 16.78 -1.04 10.17
CA GLN A 297 16.75 -1.35 11.60
C GLN A 297 15.96 -2.63 11.89
N PHE A 298 16.21 -3.22 13.07
CA PHE A 298 15.50 -4.40 13.56
C PHE A 298 14.93 -4.09 14.95
N GLN A 299 13.67 -4.46 15.19
CA GLN A 299 12.99 -4.28 16.47
C GLN A 299 13.33 -5.39 17.48
#